data_AF-A0A4Q4Z8K1-F1
#
_entry.id   AF-A0A4Q4Z8K1-F1
#
_cell.length_a   1.000
_cell.length_b   1.000
_cell.length_c   1.000
_cell.angle_alpha   90.00
_cell.angle_beta   90.00
_cell.angle_gamma   90.00
#
_symmetry.space_group_name_H-M   'P 1'
#
loop_
_entity.id
_entity.type
_entity.pdbx_description
1 polymer ?
#
loop_
_entity_poly.entity_id
_entity_poly.type
_entity_poly.pdbx_seq_one_letter_code
_entity_poly.pdbx_strand_id
1 'polypeptide(L)'
;MADDATHALRAVAHPVRLQILSLLTGTELSAAEVARELGITHANASYHLRVLLDAGELEIASEEKIRGGVAKRYRHPWQRGLGGQSPKRATLEDRTVYVRAMAEELVRRARRTKVGGARGGLSDAELWVTPEDYRAVEEAITAASSRLHESARPPRTGGTIRVSLTTAFFEMEQEDPS
;
A
#
# COMPACT_ATOMS: atom_id res chain seq x y z
N MET A 1 21.37 -14.74 -0.03
CA MET A 1 20.54 -13.84 -0.87
C MET A 1 19.53 -14.63 -1.71
N ALA A 2 18.75 -15.51 -1.08
CA ALA A 2 17.63 -16.21 -1.71
C ALA A 2 16.43 -16.32 -0.75
N ASP A 3 16.45 -15.57 0.36
CA ASP A 3 15.46 -15.61 1.44
C ASP A 3 14.65 -14.29 1.53
N ASP A 4 15.16 -13.20 0.94
CA ASP A 4 14.58 -11.85 1.02
C ASP A 4 13.20 -11.71 0.35
N ALA A 5 12.93 -12.45 -0.73
CA ALA A 5 11.66 -12.35 -1.44
C ALA A 5 10.51 -13.10 -0.73
N THR A 6 10.83 -13.98 0.24
CA THR A 6 9.85 -14.83 0.95
C THR A 6 9.06 -14.05 2.01
N HIS A 7 9.41 -12.79 2.27
CA HIS A 7 8.80 -12.01 3.36
C HIS A 7 8.10 -10.71 2.92
N ALA A 8 8.02 -10.37 1.64
CA ALA A 8 7.44 -9.09 1.20
C ALA A 8 5.97 -8.91 1.65
N LEU A 9 5.08 -9.87 1.34
CA LEU A 9 3.68 -9.79 1.76
C LEU A 9 3.53 -9.75 3.29
N ARG A 10 4.27 -10.60 4.00
CA ARG A 10 4.25 -10.66 5.47
C ARG A 10 4.79 -9.37 6.10
N ALA A 11 5.83 -8.80 5.51
CA ALA A 11 6.43 -7.54 5.90
C ALA A 11 5.50 -6.35 5.62
N VAL A 12 4.59 -6.42 4.66
CA VAL A 12 3.59 -5.36 4.45
C VAL A 12 2.32 -5.57 5.27
N ALA A 13 1.98 -6.82 5.63
CA ALA A 13 0.73 -7.21 6.29
C ALA A 13 0.58 -6.73 7.75
N HIS A 14 0.50 -5.41 7.94
CA HIS A 14 0.20 -4.74 9.20
C HIS A 14 -0.42 -3.37 8.92
N PRO A 15 -1.51 -2.98 9.63
CA PRO A 15 -2.22 -1.74 9.35
C PRO A 15 -1.34 -0.47 9.37
N VAL A 16 -0.39 -0.38 10.30
CA VAL A 16 0.52 0.78 10.36
C VAL A 16 1.48 0.81 9.17
N ARG A 17 1.93 -0.34 8.66
CA ARG A 17 2.85 -0.40 7.53
C ARG A 17 2.16 -0.03 6.22
N LEU A 18 0.92 -0.50 6.01
CA LEU A 18 0.06 -0.03 4.92
C LEU A 18 -0.18 1.48 4.96
N GLN A 19 -0.37 2.05 6.16
CA GLN A 19 -0.49 3.49 6.35
C GLN A 19 0.80 4.25 6.02
N ILE A 20 1.96 3.73 6.43
CA ILE A 20 3.27 4.32 6.10
C ILE A 20 3.51 4.29 4.58
N LEU A 21 3.29 3.16 3.91
CA LEU A 21 3.44 3.06 2.46
C LEU A 21 2.53 4.05 1.73
N SER A 22 1.27 4.18 2.15
CA SER A 22 0.33 5.15 1.59
C SER A 22 0.79 6.60 1.82
N LEU A 23 1.39 6.88 2.98
CA LEU A 23 1.86 8.21 3.36
C LEU A 23 3.08 8.65 2.53
N LEU A 24 3.96 7.70 2.21
CA LEU A 24 5.24 7.94 1.51
C LEU A 24 5.14 7.83 -0.02
N THR A 25 3.94 7.67 -0.58
CA THR A 25 3.71 7.55 -2.03
C THR A 25 4.09 8.82 -2.80
N GLY A 26 3.75 10.00 -2.27
CA GLY A 26 3.94 11.30 -2.95
C GLY A 26 4.85 12.28 -2.21
N THR A 27 5.55 11.81 -1.18
CA THR A 27 6.45 12.64 -0.37
C THR A 27 7.51 11.78 0.31
N GLU A 28 8.66 12.40 0.59
CA GLU A 28 9.71 11.81 1.42
C GLU A 28 9.51 12.29 2.86
N LEU A 29 9.55 11.40 3.86
CA LEU A 29 9.43 11.78 5.27
C LEU A 29 10.44 11.04 6.14
N SER A 30 10.89 11.72 7.19
CA SER A 30 11.65 11.14 8.30
C SER A 30 10.76 10.38 9.28
N ALA A 31 11.38 9.57 10.15
CA ALA A 31 10.65 8.84 11.21
C ALA A 31 9.85 9.76 12.14
N ALA A 32 10.37 10.96 12.45
CA ALA A 32 9.68 11.94 13.27
C ALA A 32 8.44 12.52 12.57
N GLU A 33 8.52 12.79 11.28
CA GLU A 33 7.39 13.27 10.49
C GLU A 33 6.33 12.17 10.34
N VAL A 34 6.73 10.93 10.04
CA VAL A 34 5.82 9.77 9.99
C VAL A 34 5.10 9.58 11.33
N ALA A 35 5.82 9.64 12.46
CA ALA A 35 5.24 9.53 13.78
C ALA A 35 4.16 10.60 14.03
N ARG A 36 4.46 11.86 13.67
CA ARG A 36 3.52 12.98 13.78
C ARG A 36 2.29 12.81 12.89
N GLU A 37 2.49 12.40 11.64
CA GLU A 37 1.42 12.23 10.66
C GLU A 37 0.44 11.11 11.04
N LEU A 38 0.95 10.02 11.61
CA LEU A 38 0.17 8.85 12.00
C LEU A 38 -0.30 8.87 13.45
N GLY A 39 0.18 9.81 14.27
CA GLY A 39 -0.16 9.86 15.70
C GLY A 39 0.39 8.68 16.49
N ILE A 40 1.58 8.18 16.12
CA ILE A 40 2.28 7.07 16.79
C ILE A 40 3.58 7.56 17.43
N THR A 41 4.19 6.75 18.29
CA THR A 41 5.49 7.11 18.90
C THR A 41 6.61 7.07 17.87
N HIS A 42 7.66 7.89 18.08
CA HIS A 42 8.85 7.89 17.23
C HIS A 42 9.51 6.49 17.15
N ALA A 43 9.57 5.78 18.28
CA ALA A 43 10.11 4.42 18.34
C ALA A 43 9.29 3.45 17.46
N ASN A 44 7.95 3.54 17.50
CA ASN A 44 7.07 2.71 16.69
C ASN A 44 7.21 3.02 15.19
N ALA A 45 7.26 4.31 14.81
CA ALA A 45 7.51 4.72 13.43
C ALA A 45 8.86 4.20 12.92
N SER A 46 9.92 4.36 13.71
CA SER A 46 11.28 3.91 13.36
C SER A 46 11.35 2.39 13.17
N TYR A 47 10.66 1.63 14.03
CA TYR A 47 10.56 0.18 13.91
C TYR A 47 9.93 -0.23 12.59
N HIS A 48 8.76 0.33 12.26
CA HIS A 48 8.05 -0.03 11.03
C HIS A 48 8.78 0.41 9.76
N LEU A 49 9.42 1.58 9.76
CA LEU A 49 10.23 2.05 8.64
C LEU A 49 11.41 1.12 8.36
N ARG A 50 12.09 0.63 9.41
CA ARG A 50 13.17 -0.35 9.26
C ARG A 50 12.65 -1.66 8.68
N VAL A 51 11.55 -2.22 9.20
CA VAL A 51 10.95 -3.45 8.67
C VAL A 51 10.61 -3.32 7.18
N LEU A 52 10.04 -2.18 6.77
CA LEU A 52 9.71 -1.93 5.37
C LEU A 52 10.95 -1.70 4.49
N LEU A 53 11.98 -1.03 5.00
CA LEU A 53 13.25 -0.84 4.30
C LEU A 53 13.96 -2.19 4.10
N ASP A 54 14.05 -3.00 5.15
CA ASP A 54 14.68 -4.32 5.12
C ASP A 54 13.96 -5.25 4.14
N ALA A 55 12.63 -5.08 3.98
CA ALA A 55 11.81 -5.82 3.00
C ALA A 55 11.88 -5.25 1.57
N GLY A 56 12.60 -4.16 1.33
CA GLY A 56 12.72 -3.52 0.02
C GLY A 56 11.51 -2.69 -0.44
N GLU A 57 10.54 -2.46 0.45
CA GLU A 57 9.32 -1.70 0.20
C GLU A 57 9.54 -0.18 0.30
N LEU A 58 10.66 0.24 0.91
CA LEU A 58 11.05 1.64 1.02
C LEU A 58 12.49 1.84 0.54
N GLU A 59 12.82 3.10 0.27
CA GLU A 59 14.17 3.55 -0.03
C GLU A 59 14.52 4.75 0.84
N ILE A 60 15.80 4.89 1.19
CA ILE A 60 16.33 6.13 1.76
C ILE A 60 16.53 7.10 0.60
N ALA A 61 15.65 8.09 0.50
CA ALA A 61 15.65 9.05 -0.59
C ALA A 61 16.69 10.16 -0.36
N SER A 62 16.89 10.56 0.89
CA SER A 62 17.84 11.59 1.29
C SER A 62 18.20 11.50 2.77
N GLU A 63 19.29 12.18 3.14
CA GLU A 63 19.74 12.34 4.52
C GLU A 63 19.87 13.83 4.86
N GLU A 64 19.33 14.23 6.00
CA GLU A 64 19.27 15.63 6.45
C GLU A 64 20.01 15.80 7.79
N LYS A 65 20.87 16.81 7.91
CA LYS A 65 21.54 17.11 9.19
C LYS A 65 20.55 17.75 10.16
N ILE A 66 20.42 17.16 11.34
CA ILE A 66 19.57 17.66 12.43
C ILE A 66 20.39 17.91 13.70
N ARG A 67 19.81 18.61 14.67
CA ARG A 67 20.46 18.78 15.99
C ARG A 67 20.63 17.41 16.65
N GLY A 68 21.88 16.94 16.72
CA GLY A 68 22.22 15.65 17.34
C GLY A 68 22.43 14.48 16.37
N GLY A 69 22.44 14.70 15.04
CA GLY A 69 22.79 13.64 14.09
C GLY A 69 22.28 13.85 12.67
N VAL A 70 21.98 12.74 11.99
CA VAL A 70 21.47 12.70 10.62
C VAL A 70 20.10 12.00 10.62
N ALA A 71 19.11 12.63 9.99
CA ALA A 71 17.78 12.07 9.79
C ALA A 71 17.65 11.53 8.37
N LYS A 72 17.33 10.24 8.25
CA LYS A 72 16.97 9.61 6.97
C LYS A 72 15.55 9.99 6.57
N ARG A 73 15.34 10.32 5.30
CA ARG A 73 14.03 10.51 4.68
C ARG A 73 13.72 9.32 3.79
N TYR A 74 12.53 8.75 3.95
CA TYR A 74 12.10 7.53 3.28
C TYR A 74 11.10 7.85 2.18
N ARG A 75 11.13 7.10 1.09
CA ARG A 75 10.09 7.11 0.04
C ARG A 75 9.60 5.70 -0.28
N HIS A 76 8.36 5.58 -0.74
CA HIS A 76 7.81 4.33 -1.25
C HIS A 76 7.90 4.30 -2.78
N PRO A 77 8.76 3.45 -3.38
CA PRO A 77 8.82 3.24 -4.83
C PRO A 77 7.64 2.37 -5.32
N TRP A 78 6.41 2.90 -5.17
CA TRP A 78 5.14 2.21 -5.38
C TRP A 78 5.00 1.53 -6.76
N GLN A 79 5.72 2.00 -7.77
CA GLN A 79 5.73 1.40 -9.11
C GLN A 79 6.15 -0.07 -9.10
N ARG A 80 6.97 -0.50 -8.12
CA ARG A 80 7.47 -1.87 -8.01
C ARG A 80 6.38 -2.90 -7.68
N GLY A 81 5.31 -2.46 -7.02
CA GLY A 81 4.22 -3.32 -6.57
C GLY A 81 2.94 -3.22 -7.39
N LEU A 82 2.88 -2.35 -8.40
CA LEU A 82 1.71 -2.20 -9.27
C LEU A 82 1.75 -3.21 -10.43
N GLY A 83 0.57 -3.73 -10.80
CA GLY A 83 0.40 -4.63 -11.95
C GLY A 83 0.21 -6.11 -11.61
N GLY A 84 -0.44 -6.42 -10.48
CA GLY A 84 -1.01 -7.76 -10.22
C GLY A 84 -0.02 -8.90 -9.96
N GLN A 85 1.28 -8.69 -10.21
CA GLN A 85 2.29 -9.73 -10.03
C GLN A 85 2.47 -10.05 -8.55
N SER A 86 1.87 -11.15 -8.12
CA SER A 86 2.15 -11.73 -6.81
C SER A 86 3.63 -12.11 -6.73
N PRO A 87 4.30 -11.91 -5.57
CA PRO A 87 5.68 -12.37 -5.41
C PRO A 87 5.74 -13.86 -5.75
N LYS A 88 6.70 -14.25 -6.61
CA LYS A 88 6.83 -15.63 -7.13
C LYS A 88 6.92 -16.73 -6.05
N ARG A 89 7.17 -16.35 -4.80
CA ARG A 89 7.35 -17.25 -3.64
C ARG A 89 6.37 -17.00 -2.50
N ALA A 90 5.35 -16.17 -2.69
CA ALA A 90 4.33 -15.95 -1.67
C ALA A 90 3.54 -17.23 -1.40
N THR A 91 3.39 -17.59 -0.13
CA THR A 91 2.51 -18.71 0.25
C THR A 91 1.04 -18.26 0.30
N LEU A 92 0.11 -19.22 0.33
CA LEU A 92 -1.30 -18.93 0.61
C LEU A 92 -1.49 -18.26 1.98
N GLU A 93 -0.73 -18.68 3.00
CA GLU A 93 -0.76 -18.07 4.33
C GLU A 93 -0.36 -16.58 4.27
N ASP A 94 0.74 -16.26 3.58
CA ASP A 94 1.19 -14.87 3.44
C ASP A 94 0.16 -14.01 2.72
N ARG A 95 -0.49 -14.56 1.68
CA ARG A 95 -1.63 -13.93 1.01
C ARG A 95 -2.79 -13.68 1.97
N THR A 96 -3.19 -14.68 2.76
CA THR A 96 -4.29 -14.54 3.72
C THR A 96 -4.00 -13.47 4.77
N VAL A 97 -2.78 -13.44 5.32
CA VAL A 97 -2.38 -12.43 6.32
C VAL A 97 -2.37 -11.03 5.71
N TYR A 98 -1.88 -10.90 4.47
CA TYR A 98 -1.92 -9.63 3.73
C TYR A 98 -3.35 -9.15 3.45
N VAL A 99 -4.23 -10.02 2.93
CA VAL A 99 -5.64 -9.71 2.67
C VAL A 99 -6.35 -9.27 3.95
N ARG A 100 -6.08 -9.93 5.09
CA ARG A 100 -6.63 -9.53 6.38
C ARG A 100 -6.20 -8.12 6.78
N ALA A 101 -4.92 -7.80 6.69
CA ALA A 101 -4.41 -6.46 6.99
C ALA A 101 -5.01 -5.39 6.06
N MET A 102 -5.18 -5.72 4.77
CA MET A 102 -5.84 -4.86 3.79
C MET A 102 -7.33 -4.63 4.13
N ALA A 103 -8.04 -5.66 4.56
CA ALA A 103 -9.44 -5.56 4.98
C ALA A 103 -9.59 -4.70 6.25
N GLU A 104 -8.73 -4.88 7.25
CA GLU A 104 -8.69 -4.03 8.45
C GLU A 104 -8.46 -2.56 8.10
N GLU A 105 -7.54 -2.30 7.17
CA GLU A 105 -7.27 -0.95 6.68
C GLU A 105 -8.44 -0.39 5.88
N LEU A 106 -9.12 -1.18 5.05
CA LEU A 106 -10.34 -0.77 4.35
C LEU A 106 -11.45 -0.38 5.33
N VAL A 107 -11.67 -1.17 6.39
CA VAL A 107 -12.63 -0.83 7.46
C VAL A 107 -12.24 0.49 8.14
N ARG A 108 -10.96 0.68 8.45
CA ARG A 108 -10.45 1.93 9.04
C ARG A 108 -10.72 3.15 8.14
N ARG A 109 -10.54 3.00 6.82
CA ARG A 109 -10.78 4.06 5.82
C ARG A 109 -12.27 4.33 5.63
N ALA A 110 -13.10 3.29 5.58
CA ALA A 110 -14.55 3.39 5.43
C ALA A 110 -15.21 4.17 6.59
N ARG A 111 -14.69 4.04 7.82
CA ARG A 111 -15.13 4.85 8.98
C ARG A 111 -14.82 6.35 8.87
N ARG A 112 -14.02 6.75 7.87
CA ARG A 112 -13.65 8.15 7.57
C ARG A 112 -14.30 8.69 6.29
N THR A 113 -15.17 7.90 5.66
CA THR A 113 -15.93 8.33 4.48
C THR A 113 -16.85 9.49 4.85
N LYS A 114 -16.89 10.53 4.01
CA LYS A 114 -17.85 11.63 4.19
C LYS A 114 -19.27 11.09 4.00
N VAL A 115 -20.14 11.27 4.99
CA VAL A 115 -21.57 10.92 4.90
C VAL A 115 -22.30 12.07 4.20
N GLY A 116 -23.15 11.75 3.21
CA GLY A 116 -23.99 12.73 2.49
C GLY A 116 -23.25 13.53 1.41
N GLY A 117 -23.08 12.94 0.21
CA GLY A 117 -22.54 13.64 -0.98
C GLY A 117 -21.11 13.28 -1.39
N ALA A 118 -20.50 12.27 -0.77
CA ALA A 118 -19.22 11.74 -1.24
C ALA A 118 -19.38 11.04 -2.59
N ARG A 119 -18.54 11.39 -3.58
CA ARG A 119 -18.35 10.58 -4.79
C ARG A 119 -17.48 9.37 -4.42
N GLY A 120 -17.99 8.17 -4.66
CA GLY A 120 -17.32 6.91 -4.37
C GLY A 120 -18.30 5.74 -4.49
N GLY A 121 -17.78 4.53 -4.64
CA GLY A 121 -18.56 3.31 -4.72
C GLY A 121 -17.72 2.11 -4.32
N LEU A 122 -18.38 1.03 -3.94
CA LEU A 122 -17.76 -0.28 -3.79
C LEU A 122 -18.26 -1.13 -4.96
N SER A 123 -17.33 -1.80 -5.64
CA SER A 123 -17.63 -2.81 -6.63
C SER A 123 -17.26 -4.15 -6.05
N ASP A 124 -18.15 -5.13 -6.17
CA ASP A 124 -17.94 -6.53 -5.81
C ASP A 124 -18.36 -7.39 -7.01
N ALA A 125 -17.57 -8.40 -7.35
CA ALA A 125 -17.79 -9.23 -8.52
C ALA A 125 -17.07 -10.58 -8.39
N GLU A 126 -17.84 -11.66 -8.50
CA GLU A 126 -17.36 -13.03 -8.69
C GLU A 126 -18.00 -13.55 -9.97
N LEU A 127 -17.24 -13.57 -11.07
CA LEU A 127 -17.76 -13.75 -12.43
C LEU A 127 -16.85 -14.67 -13.25
N TRP A 128 -17.44 -15.33 -14.24
CA TRP A 128 -16.72 -16.04 -15.30
C TRP A 128 -16.61 -15.11 -16.51
N VAL A 129 -15.40 -14.79 -16.92
CA VAL A 129 -15.10 -13.88 -18.03
C VAL A 129 -14.05 -14.49 -18.93
N THR A 130 -13.92 -13.98 -20.16
CA THR A 130 -12.82 -14.41 -21.03
C THR A 130 -11.49 -13.87 -20.48
N PRO A 131 -10.35 -14.55 -20.73
CA PRO A 131 -9.05 -14.02 -20.35
C PRO A 131 -8.73 -12.66 -20.99
N GLU A 132 -9.31 -12.35 -22.16
CA GLU A 132 -9.17 -11.06 -22.82
C GLU A 132 -9.88 -9.95 -22.04
N ASP A 133 -11.14 -10.18 -21.65
CA ASP A 133 -11.90 -9.24 -20.81
C ASP A 133 -11.22 -9.01 -19.47
N TYR A 134 -10.71 -10.07 -18.83
CA TYR A 134 -10.02 -9.97 -17.55
C TYR A 134 -8.75 -9.11 -17.66
N ARG A 135 -7.90 -9.35 -18.68
CA ARG A 135 -6.70 -8.54 -18.92
C ARG A 135 -7.03 -7.08 -19.19
N ALA A 136 -8.06 -6.79 -19.97
CA ALA A 136 -8.48 -5.41 -20.24
C ALA A 136 -8.89 -4.67 -18.95
N VAL A 137 -9.58 -5.35 -18.03
CA VAL A 137 -9.95 -4.80 -16.72
C VAL A 137 -8.72 -4.61 -15.83
N GLU A 138 -7.81 -5.59 -15.77
CA GLU A 138 -6.55 -5.48 -15.02
C GLU A 138 -5.70 -4.29 -15.48
N GLU A 139 -5.57 -4.10 -16.79
CA GLU A 139 -4.86 -2.96 -17.39
C GLU A 139 -5.52 -1.64 -17.01
N ALA A 140 -6.85 -1.54 -17.11
CA ALA A 140 -7.59 -0.33 -16.76
C ALA A 140 -7.46 0.02 -15.26
N ILE A 141 -7.56 -0.97 -14.37
CA ILE A 141 -7.38 -0.79 -12.91
C ILE A 141 -5.95 -0.37 -12.59
N THR A 142 -4.96 -1.00 -13.23
CA THR A 142 -3.54 -0.67 -13.04
C THR A 142 -3.21 0.74 -13.52
N ALA A 143 -3.75 1.15 -14.68
CA ALA A 143 -3.61 2.50 -15.19
C ALA A 143 -4.28 3.55 -14.27
N ALA A 144 -5.50 3.29 -13.81
CA ALA A 144 -6.21 4.17 -12.88
C ALA A 144 -5.46 4.30 -11.53
N SER A 145 -4.95 3.18 -11.00
CA SER A 145 -4.15 3.14 -9.77
C SER A 145 -2.86 3.94 -9.93
N SER A 146 -2.13 3.75 -11.02
CA SER A 146 -0.89 4.48 -11.31
C SER A 146 -1.12 5.98 -11.37
N ARG A 147 -2.14 6.43 -12.12
CA ARG A 147 -2.51 7.84 -12.22
C ARG A 147 -2.82 8.47 -10.87
N LEU A 148 -3.48 7.73 -9.97
CA LEU A 148 -3.76 8.22 -8.62
C LEU A 148 -2.49 8.36 -7.78
N HIS A 149 -1.57 7.39 -7.85
CA HIS A 149 -0.29 7.45 -7.15
C HIS A 149 0.59 8.59 -7.65
N GLU A 150 0.68 8.81 -8.97
CA GLU A 150 1.40 9.94 -9.58
C GLU A 150 0.84 11.30 -9.17
N SER A 151 -0.47 11.36 -8.93
CA SER A 151 -1.16 12.58 -8.50
C SER A 151 -0.99 12.88 -7.00
N ALA A 152 -0.35 11.98 -6.24
CA ALA A 152 -0.17 12.14 -4.81
C ALA A 152 0.63 13.41 -4.46
N ARG A 153 0.15 14.14 -3.46
CA ARG A 153 0.80 15.35 -2.92
C ARG A 153 1.14 15.14 -1.44
N PRO A 154 2.07 15.93 -0.87
CA PRO A 154 2.35 15.87 0.55
C PRO A 154 1.09 16.02 1.42
N PRO A 155 1.02 15.35 2.59
CA PRO A 155 -0.12 15.43 3.50
C PRO A 155 -0.50 16.88 3.84
N ARG A 156 -1.80 17.17 3.87
CA ARG A 156 -2.37 18.50 4.18
C ARG A 156 -1.98 19.63 3.20
N THR A 157 -1.50 19.30 2.00
CA THR A 157 -1.32 20.29 0.92
C THR A 157 -2.66 20.99 0.62
N GLY A 158 -2.68 22.33 0.61
CA GLY A 158 -3.88 23.11 0.31
C GLY A 158 -4.47 22.79 -1.06
N GLY A 159 -5.81 22.82 -1.18
CA GLY A 159 -6.51 22.51 -2.43
C GLY A 159 -6.56 21.01 -2.79
N THR A 160 -6.07 20.11 -1.94
CA THR A 160 -6.15 18.66 -2.15
C THR A 160 -7.30 18.03 -1.37
N ILE A 161 -7.76 16.86 -1.85
CA ILE A 161 -8.71 16.01 -1.14
C ILE A 161 -8.02 14.73 -0.68
N ARG A 162 -8.38 14.25 0.51
CA ARG A 162 -7.93 12.93 1.00
C ARG A 162 -8.85 11.86 0.44
N VAL A 163 -8.29 10.95 -0.33
CA VAL A 163 -9.00 9.83 -0.96
C VAL A 163 -8.40 8.50 -0.53
N SER A 164 -9.17 7.43 -0.74
CA SER A 164 -8.73 6.05 -0.58
C SER A 164 -9.08 5.29 -1.85
N LEU A 165 -8.11 4.53 -2.35
CA LEU A 165 -8.33 3.47 -3.33
C LEU A 165 -7.74 2.18 -2.75
N THR A 166 -8.55 1.13 -2.78
CA THR A 166 -8.13 -0.24 -2.44
C THR A 166 -8.69 -1.12 -3.54
N THR A 167 -7.83 -1.78 -4.30
CA THR A 167 -8.21 -2.72 -5.35
C THR A 167 -7.55 -4.05 -5.06
N ALA A 168 -8.32 -5.13 -5.13
CA ALA A 168 -7.83 -6.50 -5.10
C ALA A 168 -8.56 -7.25 -6.21
N PHE A 169 -7.79 -7.94 -7.05
CA PHE A 169 -8.29 -8.78 -8.13
C PHE A 169 -7.31 -9.94 -8.29
N PHE A 170 -7.82 -11.13 -8.52
CA PHE A 170 -7.04 -12.35 -8.70
C PHE A 170 -7.87 -13.37 -9.48
N GLU A 171 -7.20 -14.25 -10.22
CA GLU A 171 -7.84 -15.44 -10.78
C GLU A 171 -8.18 -16.41 -9.64
N MET A 172 -9.36 -17.03 -9.72
CA MET A 172 -9.78 -18.07 -8.78
C MET A 172 -9.49 -19.44 -9.38
N GLU A 173 -9.19 -20.42 -8.52
CA GLU A 173 -9.13 -21.82 -8.95
C GLU A 173 -10.52 -22.25 -9.45
N GLN A 174 -10.56 -22.98 -10.56
CA GLN A 174 -11.80 -23.62 -10.98
C GLN A 174 -12.03 -24.81 -10.05
N GLU A 175 -13.17 -24.83 -9.35
CA GLU A 175 -13.63 -26.07 -8.73
C GLU A 175 -13.98 -27.03 -9.88
N ASP A 176 -13.27 -28.16 -9.96
CA ASP A 176 -13.67 -29.23 -10.88
C ASP A 176 -15.11 -29.62 -10.53
N PRO A 177 -16.05 -29.62 -11.51
CA PRO A 177 -17.42 -30.04 -11.23
C PRO A 177 -17.40 -31.51 -10.83
N SER A 178 -17.70 -31.75 -9.55
CA SER A 178 -17.90 -33.08 -8.96
C SER A 178 -19.07 -33.83 -9.61
#